data_AF-A0AAW2DDE4-F1
#
_entry.id   AF-A0AAW2DDE4-F1
#
_cell.length_a   1.000
_cell.length_b   1.000
_cell.length_c   1.000
_cell.angle_alpha   90.00
_cell.angle_beta   90.00
_cell.angle_gamma   90.00
#
_symmetry.space_group_name_H-M   'P 1'
#
loop_
_entity.id
_entity.type
_entity.pdbx_description
1 polymer ?
#
loop_
_entity_poly.entity_id
_entity_poly.type
_entity_poly.pdbx_seq_one_letter_code
_entity_poly.pdbx_strand_id
1 'polypeptide(L)'
;MLIGSVNGLFSLYDQGRYILWNPSIRKFITLPKPCVTVKPCITIMTHGRITCRPAFGFDPRTNDYKVVRIAFPSRINMSEKAKPPPLIDVYSLNEGCWRITSAAFPPGINLTDWCRPAASLNGAVHFAAEYKQKPGCPLV
;
A
#
# COMPACT_ATOMS: atom_id res chain seq x y z
N MET A 1 -5.10 7.66 10.93
CA MET A 1 -5.45 6.24 10.65
C MET A 1 -4.27 5.35 11.00
N LEU A 2 -4.49 4.27 11.75
CA LEU A 2 -3.47 3.25 11.98
C LEU A 2 -3.29 2.40 10.72
N ILE A 3 -2.05 2.27 10.23
CA ILE A 3 -1.70 1.39 9.10
C ILE A 3 -1.38 -0.01 9.60
N GLY A 4 -0.59 -0.09 10.68
CA GLY A 4 -0.19 -1.34 11.29
C GLY A 4 0.86 -1.13 12.38
N SER A 5 1.24 -2.21 13.04
CA SER A 5 2.25 -2.23 14.09
C SER A 5 3.08 -3.50 14.02
N VAL A 6 4.37 -3.39 14.28
CA VAL A 6 5.27 -4.55 14.39
C VAL A 6 6.41 -4.20 15.34
N ASN A 7 6.77 -5.12 16.23
CA ASN A 7 7.85 -4.95 17.22
C ASN A 7 7.75 -3.66 18.07
N GLY A 8 6.54 -3.23 18.42
CA GLY A 8 6.29 -2.02 19.20
C GLY A 8 6.42 -0.70 18.42
N LEU A 9 6.77 -0.74 17.13
CA LEU A 9 6.74 0.42 16.25
C LEU A 9 5.37 0.50 15.56
N PHE A 10 4.78 1.68 15.53
CA PHE A 10 3.48 1.94 14.91
C PHE A 10 3.67 2.76 13.63
N SER A 11 2.92 2.40 12.58
CA SER A 11 2.82 3.20 11.37
C SER A 11 1.44 3.85 11.29
N LEU A 12 1.43 5.18 11.17
CA LEU A 12 0.24 6.01 11.18
C LEU A 12 0.19 6.83 9.89
N TYR A 13 -1.03 7.12 9.44
CA TYR A 13 -1.29 8.09 8.38
C TYR A 13 -2.15 9.23 8.92
N ASP A 14 -1.64 10.46 8.86
CA ASP A 14 -2.33 11.65 9.31
C ASP A 14 -2.09 12.84 8.37
N GLN A 15 -3.16 13.52 7.98
CA GLN A 15 -3.13 14.71 7.12
C GLN A 15 -2.19 14.61 5.89
N GLY A 16 -2.19 13.46 5.20
CA GLY A 16 -1.34 13.28 4.02
C GLY A 16 0.10 12.84 4.30
N ARG A 17 0.44 12.53 5.56
CA ARG A 17 1.79 12.18 5.99
C ARG A 17 1.82 10.79 6.62
N TYR A 18 2.90 10.06 6.36
CA TYR A 18 3.20 8.81 7.06
C TYR A 18 4.08 9.12 8.27
N ILE A 19 3.74 8.53 9.40
CA ILE A 19 4.44 8.73 10.68
C ILE A 19 4.80 7.36 11.22
N LEU A 20 6.07 7.17 11.61
CA LEU A 20 6.49 6.02 12.40
C LEU A 20 6.65 6.47 13.85
N TRP A 21 6.02 5.77 14.79
CA TRP A 21 5.98 6.17 16.18
C TRP A 21 6.32 4.99 17.10
N ASN A 22 7.31 5.17 17.97
CA ASN A 22 7.58 4.29 19.08
C ASN A 22 7.08 4.97 20.37
N PRO A 23 5.91 4.55 20.91
CA PRO A 23 5.34 5.16 22.10
C PRO A 23 6.20 4.94 23.35
N SER A 24 6.87 3.79 23.46
CA SER A 24 7.68 3.43 24.64
C SER A 24 8.84 4.39 24.88
N ILE A 25 9.41 4.95 23.81
CA ILE A 25 10.48 5.97 23.89
C ILE A 25 9.99 7.37 23.53
N ARG A 26 8.69 7.55 23.29
CA ARG A 26 8.04 8.81 22.92
C ARG A 26 8.68 9.51 21.70
N LYS A 27 9.27 8.74 20.77
CA LYS A 27 9.87 9.28 19.55
C LYS A 27 9.02 8.91 18.34
N PHE A 28 8.84 9.88 17.46
CA PHE A 28 8.25 9.67 16.15
C PHE A 28 9.12 10.30 15.07
N ILE A 29 8.97 9.80 13.85
CA ILE A 29 9.50 10.44 12.66
C ILE A 29 8.38 10.59 11.64
N THR A 30 8.43 11.68 10.90
CA THR A 30 7.54 11.89 9.75
C THR A 30 8.31 11.51 8.50
N LEU A 31 7.74 10.60 7.71
CA LEU A 31 8.39 10.15 6.47
C LEU A 31 8.29 11.25 5.40
N PRO A 32 9.26 11.33 4.47
CA PRO A 32 9.14 12.18 3.30
C PRO A 32 7.89 11.80 2.48
N LYS A 33 7.45 12.69 1.59
CA LYS A 33 6.32 12.40 0.71
C LYS A 33 6.67 11.22 -0.22
N PRO A 34 5.76 10.25 -0.44
CA PRO A 34 5.97 9.18 -1.41
C PRO A 34 6.25 9.74 -2.80
N CYS A 35 7.06 9.02 -3.59
CA CYS A 35 7.41 9.41 -4.95
C CYS A 35 6.17 9.50 -5.85
N VAL A 36 5.28 8.50 -5.77
CA VAL A 36 3.99 8.58 -6.47
C VAL A 36 3.06 9.51 -5.70
N THR A 37 3.04 10.79 -6.08
CA THR A 37 2.12 11.76 -5.47
C THR A 37 0.69 11.41 -5.86
N VAL A 38 -0.10 10.91 -4.91
CA VAL A 38 -1.55 10.83 -5.08
C VAL A 38 -2.17 11.86 -4.16
N LYS A 39 -3.10 12.64 -4.70
CA LYS A 39 -3.94 13.46 -3.84
C LYS A 39 -4.76 12.50 -2.96
N PRO A 40 -4.85 12.74 -1.64
CA PRO A 40 -5.69 11.93 -0.77
C PRO A 40 -7.10 11.85 -1.35
N CYS A 41 -7.75 10.70 -1.15
CA CYS A 41 -9.10 10.41 -1.63
C CYS A 41 -10.16 11.27 -0.90
N ILE A 42 -10.06 12.60 -0.97
CA ILE A 42 -11.13 13.56 -0.71
C ILE A 42 -10.93 14.71 -1.69
N THR A 43 -11.03 14.42 -2.99
CA THR A 43 -11.43 15.44 -3.95
C THR A 43 -12.31 14.74 -4.98
N ILE A 44 -13.60 14.73 -4.68
CA ILE A 44 -14.59 14.75 -5.76
C ILE A 44 -14.26 16.00 -6.57
N MET A 45 -14.32 15.86 -7.89
CA MET A 45 -14.15 16.88 -8.92
C MET A 45 -12.78 16.85 -9.63
N THR A 46 -12.92 16.53 -10.93
CA THR A 46 -12.09 16.81 -12.11
C THR A 46 -10.96 15.87 -12.58
N HIS A 47 -10.17 15.16 -11.75
CA HIS A 47 -9.10 14.31 -12.32
C HIS A 47 -8.79 13.01 -11.55
N GLY A 48 -9.60 11.96 -11.75
CA GLY A 48 -9.25 10.56 -11.39
C GLY A 48 -9.17 10.25 -9.89
N ARG A 49 -9.79 9.14 -9.46
CA ARG A 49 -9.61 8.63 -8.10
C ARG A 49 -8.38 7.74 -8.07
N ILE A 50 -7.32 8.12 -7.37
CA ILE A 50 -6.24 7.18 -7.05
C ILE A 50 -6.49 6.66 -5.64
N THR A 51 -6.83 5.38 -5.53
CA THR A 51 -6.92 4.68 -4.25
C THR A 51 -5.58 4.04 -3.94
N CYS A 52 -5.19 4.02 -2.66
CA CYS A 52 -3.97 3.36 -2.23
C CYS A 52 -4.18 2.47 -1.01
N ARG A 53 -3.51 1.32 -0.99
CA ARG A 53 -3.48 0.38 0.13
C ARG A 53 -2.13 0.47 0.83
N PRO A 54 -2.05 1.14 2.00
CA PRO A 54 -0.84 1.15 2.79
C PRO A 54 -0.72 -0.15 3.61
N ALA A 55 0.51 -0.54 3.86
CA ALA A 55 0.88 -1.61 4.78
C ALA A 55 2.19 -1.25 5.49
N PHE A 56 2.42 -1.86 6.64
CA PHE A 56 3.63 -1.68 7.42
C PHE A 56 4.13 -3.04 7.88
N GLY A 57 5.44 -3.26 7.81
CA GLY A 57 6.04 -4.52 8.21
C GLY A 57 7.54 -4.38 8.50
N PHE A 58 8.11 -5.46 9.02
CA PHE A 58 9.52 -5.60 9.32
C PHE A 58 10.12 -6.65 8.38
N ASP A 59 11.17 -6.29 7.64
CA ASP A 59 11.96 -7.19 6.81
C ASP A 59 13.13 -7.74 7.65
N PRO A 60 13.06 -8.99 8.13
CA PRO A 60 14.12 -9.57 8.96
C PRO A 60 15.42 -9.80 8.20
N ARG A 61 15.38 -9.92 6.86
CA ARG A 61 16.58 -10.18 6.04
C ARG A 61 17.48 -8.96 5.98
N THR A 62 16.89 -7.76 5.90
CA THR A 62 17.64 -6.50 5.88
C THR A 62 17.58 -5.75 7.20
N ASN A 63 16.97 -6.33 8.23
CA ASN A 63 16.69 -5.70 9.52
C ASN A 63 16.10 -4.29 9.35
N ASP A 64 15.02 -4.18 8.56
CA ASP A 64 14.49 -2.88 8.13
C ASP A 64 12.98 -2.81 8.33
N TYR A 65 12.51 -1.68 8.84
CA TYR A 65 11.09 -1.39 8.90
C TYR A 65 10.67 -0.71 7.59
N LYS A 66 9.64 -1.25 6.95
CA LYS A 66 9.19 -0.77 5.64
C LYS A 66 7.73 -0.37 5.67
N VAL A 67 7.44 0.75 5.01
CA VAL A 67 6.07 1.16 4.69
C VAL A 67 5.85 0.87 3.22
N VAL A 68 4.86 0.04 2.91
CA VAL A 68 4.49 -0.31 1.54
C VAL A 68 3.21 0.41 1.20
N ARG A 69 3.10 0.92 -0.02
CA ARG A 69 1.90 1.57 -0.53
C ARG A 69 1.65 1.11 -1.95
N ILE A 70 0.54 0.40 -2.14
CA ILE A 70 0.06 0.02 -3.47
C ILE A 70 -0.88 1.10 -3.97
N ALA A 71 -0.48 1.86 -4.99
CA ALA A 71 -1.28 2.87 -5.65
C ALA A 71 -1.93 2.30 -6.92
N PHE A 72 -3.24 2.46 -7.05
CA PHE A 72 -4.01 2.00 -8.20
C PHE A 72 -4.37 3.22 -9.07
N PRO A 73 -3.64 3.47 -10.17
CA PRO A 73 -3.92 4.63 -11.01
C PRO A 73 -5.23 4.39 -11.76
N SER A 74 -6.32 5.00 -11.31
CA SER A 74 -7.58 4.98 -12.07
C SER A 74 -7.71 6.27 -12.87
N ARG A 75 -7.73 6.14 -14.20
CA ARG A 75 -8.26 7.19 -15.07
C ARG A 75 -9.76 6.98 -15.24
N ILE A 76 -10.51 8.08 -15.24
CA ILE A 76 -11.94 8.05 -15.59
C ILE A 76 -12.02 7.54 -17.04
N ASN A 77 -12.93 6.62 -17.35
CA ASN A 77 -13.21 6.04 -18.68
C ASN A 77 -12.22 4.99 -19.25
N MET A 78 -11.34 4.37 -18.45
CA MET A 78 -10.54 3.21 -18.91
C MET A 78 -11.26 1.89 -18.66
N SER A 79 -11.33 1.05 -19.70
CA SER A 79 -11.73 -0.36 -19.54
C SER A 79 -10.75 -1.09 -18.62
N GLU A 80 -11.22 -2.14 -17.95
CA GLU A 80 -10.40 -2.90 -16.97
C GLU A 80 -9.13 -3.48 -17.60
N LYS A 81 -9.16 -3.77 -18.91
CA LYS A 81 -8.00 -4.24 -19.71
C LYS A 81 -6.99 -3.14 -20.03
N ALA A 82 -7.37 -1.87 -19.95
CA ALA A 82 -6.53 -0.72 -20.29
C ALA A 82 -5.95 -0.02 -19.04
N LYS A 83 -6.29 -0.47 -17.83
CA LYS A 83 -5.77 0.12 -16.59
C LYS A 83 -4.27 -0.17 -16.47
N PRO A 84 -3.43 0.83 -16.16
CA PRO A 84 -2.03 0.59 -15.88
C PRO A 84 -1.87 -0.34 -14.66
N PRO A 85 -0.77 -1.10 -14.58
CA PRO A 85 -0.48 -1.90 -13.40
C PRO A 85 -0.38 -0.99 -12.15
N PRO A 86 -0.62 -1.55 -10.96
CA PRO A 86 -0.41 -0.83 -9.71
C PRO A 86 1.05 -0.38 -9.60
N LEU A 87 1.26 0.80 -9.03
CA LEU A 87 2.58 1.25 -8.61
C LEU A 87 2.75 0.96 -7.13
N ILE A 88 3.93 0.49 -6.74
CA ILE A 88 4.23 0.13 -5.36
C ILE A 88 5.35 1.02 -4.87
N ASP A 89 5.03 1.96 -3.97
CA ASP A 89 6.06 2.68 -3.21
C ASP A 89 6.45 1.86 -1.98
N VAL A 90 7.76 1.71 -1.77
CA VAL A 90 8.32 1.10 -0.55
C VAL A 90 9.24 2.10 0.10
N TYR A 91 8.90 2.55 1.30
CA TYR A 91 9.82 3.29 2.15
C TYR A 91 10.70 2.31 2.92
N SER A 92 12.00 2.55 2.93
CA SER A 92 12.94 1.89 3.82
C SER A 92 13.33 2.85 4.95
N LEU A 93 13.20 2.41 6.20
CA LEU A 93 13.65 3.19 7.33
C LEU A 93 15.17 3.33 7.33
N ASN A 94 15.89 2.24 7.01
CA ASN A 94 17.35 2.23 6.97
C ASN A 94 17.91 3.14 5.87
N GLU A 95 17.26 3.19 4.70
CA GLU A 95 17.70 4.06 3.60
C GLU A 95 17.12 5.47 3.67
N GLY A 96 16.11 5.69 4.53
CA GLY A 96 15.46 6.98 4.72
C GLY A 96 14.68 7.49 3.50
N CYS A 97 14.47 6.67 2.47
CA CYS A 97 13.86 7.09 1.20
C CYS A 97 12.80 6.10 0.67
N TRP A 98 11.99 6.61 -0.25
CA TRP A 98 11.01 5.82 -1.00
C TRP A 98 11.65 5.27 -2.27
N ARG A 99 11.31 4.03 -2.61
CA ARG A 99 11.61 3.41 -3.90
C ARG A 99 10.31 2.99 -4.59
N ILE A 100 10.24 3.24 -5.89
CA ILE A 100 9.13 2.79 -6.73
C ILE A 100 9.47 1.42 -7.31
N THR A 101 8.52 0.52 -7.21
CA THR A 101 8.52 -0.75 -7.94
C THR A 101 7.17 -0.93 -8.63
N SER A 102 7.09 -1.87 -9.56
CA SER A 102 5.84 -2.25 -10.23
C SER A 102 5.74 -3.76 -10.20
N ALA A 103 4.54 -4.27 -9.96
CA ALA A 103 4.26 -5.69 -10.02
C ALA A 103 2.94 -5.91 -10.75
N ALA A 104 2.92 -6.89 -11.66
CA ALA A 104 1.69 -7.37 -12.25
C ALA A 104 1.00 -8.31 -11.24
N PHE A 105 -0.30 -8.11 -11.01
CA PHE A 105 -1.09 -9.10 -10.28
C PHE A 105 -1.48 -10.26 -11.20
N PRO A 106 -1.58 -11.49 -10.66
CA PRO A 106 -2.15 -12.61 -11.40
C PRO A 106 -3.56 -12.26 -11.94
N PRO A 107 -3.94 -12.74 -13.12
CA PRO A 107 -5.28 -12.50 -13.67
C PRO A 107 -6.39 -12.93 -12.71
N GLY A 108 -7.41 -12.07 -12.55
CA GLY A 108 -8.57 -12.35 -11.70
C GLY A 108 -8.42 -11.94 -10.23
N ILE A 109 -7.22 -11.54 -9.77
CA ILE A 109 -7.02 -11.00 -8.43
C ILE A 109 -7.40 -9.53 -8.37
N ASN A 110 -8.27 -9.19 -7.42
CA ASN A 110 -8.70 -7.83 -7.14
C ASN A 110 -8.50 -7.48 -5.67
N LEU A 111 -7.93 -6.31 -5.41
CA LEU A 111 -7.80 -5.75 -4.05
C LEU A 111 -8.98 -4.80 -3.80
N THR A 112 -10.20 -5.34 -3.71
CA THR A 112 -11.48 -4.60 -3.66
C THR A 112 -11.96 -4.28 -2.25
N ASP A 113 -11.55 -5.05 -1.23
CA ASP A 113 -11.91 -4.77 0.17
C ASP A 113 -10.96 -3.73 0.78
N TRP A 114 -11.20 -2.46 0.45
CA TRP A 114 -10.42 -1.30 0.91
C TRP A 114 -10.53 -1.03 2.42
N CYS A 115 -11.52 -1.65 3.08
CA CYS A 115 -11.75 -1.49 4.52
C CYS A 115 -10.88 -2.45 5.35
N ARG A 116 -10.35 -3.53 4.74
CA ARG A 116 -9.47 -4.48 5.43
C ARG A 116 -8.05 -3.91 5.55
N PRO A 117 -7.51 -3.80 6.77
CA PRO A 117 -6.10 -3.46 6.96
C PRO A 117 -5.22 -4.58 6.41
N ALA A 118 -4.00 -4.23 6.00
CA ALA A 118 -2.98 -5.22 5.72
C ALA A 118 -2.46 -5.85 7.02
N ALA A 119 -1.94 -7.06 6.94
CA ALA A 119 -1.30 -7.75 8.07
C ALA A 119 0.19 -7.96 7.78
N SER A 120 1.05 -7.85 8.79
CA SER A 120 2.46 -8.20 8.70
C SER A 120 2.71 -9.53 9.38
N LEU A 121 3.29 -10.50 8.67
CA LEU A 121 3.61 -11.83 9.19
C LEU A 121 4.86 -12.37 8.51
N ASN A 122 5.77 -12.99 9.27
CA ASN A 122 6.96 -13.70 8.76
C ASN A 122 7.80 -12.90 7.72
N GLY A 123 7.99 -11.61 7.95
CA GLY A 123 8.77 -10.76 7.05
C GLY A 123 8.03 -10.27 5.80
N ALA A 124 6.74 -10.55 5.68
CA ALA A 124 5.90 -10.15 4.56
C ALA A 124 4.68 -9.35 5.02
N VAL A 125 4.14 -8.53 4.10
CA VAL A 125 2.84 -7.87 4.27
C VAL A 125 1.80 -8.54 3.38
N HIS A 126 0.62 -8.78 3.93
CA HIS A 126 -0.48 -9.49 3.30
C HIS A 126 -1.68 -8.57 3.14
N PHE A 127 -2.32 -8.63 1.97
CA PHE A 127 -3.53 -7.88 1.67
C PHE A 127 -4.66 -8.87 1.37
N ALA A 128 -5.85 -8.58 1.91
CA ALA A 128 -7.06 -9.30 1.51
C ALA A 128 -7.32 -9.05 0.03
N ALA A 129 -7.56 -10.12 -0.72
CA ALA A 129 -7.85 -10.06 -2.15
C ALA A 129 -9.01 -10.98 -2.49
N GLU A 130 -9.78 -10.57 -3.49
CA GLU A 130 -10.85 -11.36 -4.07
C GLU A 130 -10.40 -11.95 -5.39
N TYR A 131 -10.74 -13.21 -5.61
CA TYR A 131 -10.56 -13.86 -6.89
C TYR A 131 -11.88 -13.83 -7.67
N LYS A 132 -11.90 -13.14 -8.80
CA LYS A 132 -13.03 -13.20 -9.74
C LYS A 132 -12.77 -14.31 -10.74
N GLN A 133 -13.46 -15.43 -10.56
CA GLN A 133 -13.45 -16.52 -11.51
C GLN A 133 -14.13 -16.05 -12.81
N LYS A 134 -13.49 -16.28 -13.96
CA LYS A 134 -14.18 -16.09 -15.25
C LYS A 134 -15.25 -17.18 -15.36
N PRO A 135 -16.52 -16.85 -15.66
CA PRO A 135 -17.50 -17.88 -15.96
C PRO A 135 -17.04 -18.64 -17.21
N GLY A 136 -16.72 -19.94 -17.07
CA GLY A 136 -16.53 -20.85 -18.21
C GLY A 136 -15.19 -21.56 -18.38
N CYS A 137 -14.24 -21.55 -17.44
CA CYS A 137 -13.06 -22.43 -17.51
C CYS A 137 -13.13 -23.52 -16.44
N PRO A 138 -13.31 -24.81 -16.80
CA PRO A 138 -13.23 -25.90 -15.83
C PRO A 138 -11.80 -26.06 -15.34
N LEU A 139 -11.67 -26.50 -14.08
CA LEU A 139 -10.39 -26.81 -13.44
C LEU A 139 -9.77 -28.02 -14.15
N VAL A 140 -8.51 -27.89 -14.57
CA VAL A 140 -7.62 -29.02 -14.94
C VAL A 140 -6.63 -29.19 -13.81
#